data_AF-A0A8H6ZH06-F1
#
_entry.id   AF-A0A8H6ZH06-F1
#
_cell.length_a   1.000
_cell.length_b   1.000
_cell.length_c   1.000
_cell.angle_alpha   90.00
_cell.angle_beta   90.00
_cell.angle_gamma   90.00
#
_symmetry.space_group_name_H-M   'P 1'
#
loop_
_entity.id
_entity.type
_entity.pdbx_description
1 polymer ?
#
loop_
_entity_poly.entity_id
_entity_poly.type
_entity_poly.pdbx_seq_one_letter_code
_entity_poly.pdbx_strand_id
1 'polypeptide(L)'
;MPSTEQLTVPTTKKHKKMSSKSDATKNEEPTYSIQPHPAKTNDPADLAPEQTGGLASNPNERAFHARDPHIPTTEVMASLEQPATREELQARQAELNK
;
A
#
# COMPACT_ATOMS: atom_id res chain seq x y z
N MET A 1 38.62 -6.24 47.43
CA MET A 1 39.65 -6.07 46.39
C MET A 1 40.14 -7.45 45.96
N PRO A 2 39.82 -7.86 44.73
CA PRO A 2 40.86 -8.30 43.77
C PRO A 2 40.66 -7.61 42.40
N SER A 3 41.57 -6.79 41.87
CA SER A 3 42.86 -7.04 41.20
C SER A 3 42.79 -7.68 39.79
N THR A 4 42.98 -6.80 38.80
CA THR A 4 43.90 -6.86 37.65
C THR A 4 43.58 -7.74 36.43
N GLU A 5 43.51 -7.04 35.29
CA GLU A 5 43.75 -7.37 33.88
C GLU A 5 44.19 -8.80 33.50
N GLN A 6 43.75 -9.26 32.32
CA GLN A 6 44.57 -9.49 31.09
C GLN A 6 43.68 -10.22 30.06
N LEU A 7 43.38 -9.63 28.91
CA LEU A 7 44.17 -9.59 27.66
C LEU A 7 44.09 -10.89 26.83
N THR A 8 43.59 -10.70 25.60
CA THR A 8 43.53 -11.56 24.41
C THR A 8 44.77 -12.41 24.10
N VAL A 9 44.57 -13.59 23.48
CA VAL A 9 45.25 -13.97 22.20
C VAL A 9 44.61 -15.20 21.51
N PRO A 10 44.57 -15.24 20.16
CA PRO A 10 44.03 -16.34 19.36
C PRO A 10 45.08 -17.44 19.08
N THR A 11 44.67 -18.71 19.14
CA THR A 11 45.53 -19.84 18.74
C THR A 11 45.45 -20.10 17.23
N THR A 12 46.59 -19.98 16.56
CA THR A 12 46.79 -20.28 15.14
C THR A 12 47.11 -21.77 14.93
N LYS A 13 46.45 -22.43 13.96
CA LYS A 13 46.92 -23.69 13.38
C LYS A 13 47.44 -23.42 11.97
N LYS A 14 48.75 -23.60 11.77
CA LYS A 14 49.41 -23.59 10.46
C LYS A 14 49.20 -24.93 9.76
N HIS A 15 48.66 -24.90 8.53
CA HIS A 15 48.86 -25.98 7.56
C HIS A 15 49.52 -25.45 6.29
N LYS A 16 50.41 -26.30 5.78
CA LYS A 16 51.45 -26.13 4.78
C LYS A 16 50.86 -25.90 3.38
N LYS A 17 51.44 -24.96 2.64
CA LYS A 17 51.08 -24.56 1.27
C LYS A 17 51.48 -25.66 0.28
N MET A 18 50.55 -26.12 -0.56
CA MET A 18 50.83 -26.76 -1.85
C MET A 18 49.94 -26.12 -2.90
N SER A 19 50.56 -25.66 -3.98
CA SER A 19 49.99 -24.90 -5.07
C SER A 19 49.11 -25.77 -5.98
N SER A 20 47.84 -25.40 -6.13
CA SER A 20 47.04 -25.75 -7.30
C SER A 20 46.48 -24.46 -7.89
N LYS A 21 47.08 -24.04 -8.99
CA LYS A 21 46.55 -23.02 -9.90
C LYS A 21 45.17 -23.53 -10.35
N SER A 22 44.11 -22.92 -9.82
CA SER A 22 42.75 -23.12 -10.30
C SER A 22 42.24 -21.76 -10.74
N ASP A 23 42.10 -21.59 -12.05
CA ASP A 23 41.30 -20.53 -12.63
C ASP A 23 39.86 -20.73 -12.17
N ALA A 24 39.53 -20.12 -11.03
CA ALA A 24 38.16 -19.99 -10.58
C ALA A 24 37.56 -18.81 -11.34
N THR A 25 36.79 -19.14 -12.38
CA THR A 25 35.86 -18.22 -13.02
C THR A 25 35.04 -17.53 -11.94
N LYS A 26 35.30 -16.24 -11.75
CA LYS A 26 34.48 -15.36 -10.95
C LYS A 26 33.12 -15.25 -11.63
N ASN A 27 32.20 -16.15 -11.29
CA ASN A 27 30.78 -15.90 -11.44
C ASN A 27 30.42 -14.82 -10.40
N GLU A 28 30.72 -13.57 -10.73
CA GLU A 28 30.25 -12.41 -9.99
C GLU A 28 28.75 -12.29 -10.27
N GLU A 29 27.93 -12.96 -9.46
CA GLU A 29 26.49 -12.73 -9.46
C GLU A 29 26.23 -11.24 -9.19
N PRO A 30 25.37 -10.57 -9.99
CA PRO A 30 25.11 -9.16 -9.81
C PRO A 30 24.47 -8.93 -8.43
N THR A 31 25.13 -8.14 -7.60
CA THR A 31 24.62 -7.73 -6.30
C THR A 31 23.72 -6.51 -6.48
N TYR A 32 22.43 -6.64 -6.16
CA TYR A 32 21.46 -5.55 -6.22
C TYR A 32 21.27 -4.92 -4.83
N SER A 33 21.35 -3.59 -4.76
CA SER A 33 21.00 -2.86 -3.55
C SER A 33 19.50 -2.59 -3.54
N ILE A 34 18.81 -3.08 -2.52
CA ILE A 34 17.40 -2.76 -2.29
C ILE A 34 17.31 -1.39 -1.63
N GLN A 35 16.54 -0.49 -2.24
CA GLN A 35 16.18 0.77 -1.61
C GLN A 35 15.28 0.48 -0.40
N PRO A 36 15.37 1.24 0.70
CA PRO A 36 14.43 1.13 1.80
C PRO A 36 13.00 1.32 1.26
N HIS A 37 12.08 0.49 1.70
CA HIS A 37 10.67 0.68 1.36
C HIS A 37 10.20 2.02 1.93
N PRO A 38 9.33 2.75 1.22
CA PRO A 38 8.90 4.08 1.63
C PRO A 38 8.13 4.07 2.97
N ALA A 39 7.47 2.95 3.31
CA ALA A 39 6.87 2.75 4.62
C ALA A 39 7.94 2.56 5.69
N LYS A 40 8.01 3.47 6.65
CA LYS A 40 8.86 3.31 7.85
C LYS A 40 8.15 2.46 8.90
N THR A 41 6.83 2.30 8.77
CA THR A 41 5.96 1.59 9.71
C THR A 41 5.07 0.58 8.98
N ASN A 42 4.73 -0.53 9.65
CA ASN A 42 3.74 -1.51 9.17
C ASN A 42 2.30 -0.98 9.36
N ASP A 43 2.06 0.26 8.95
CA ASP A 43 0.77 0.92 8.99
C ASP A 43 0.36 1.27 7.56
N PRO A 44 -0.79 0.76 7.07
CA PRO A 44 -1.28 1.07 5.72
C PRO A 44 -1.51 2.57 5.47
N ALA A 45 -1.61 3.40 6.52
CA ALA A 45 -1.74 4.85 6.39
C ALA A 45 -0.46 5.56 5.93
N ASP A 46 0.73 4.95 6.09
CA ASP A 46 2.03 5.54 5.73
C ASP A 46 2.23 5.62 4.20
N LEU A 47 1.56 4.76 3.44
CA LEU A 47 1.58 4.75 1.97
C LEU A 47 0.38 5.46 1.33
N ALA A 48 -0.63 5.85 2.11
CA ALA A 48 -1.81 6.47 1.53
C ALA A 48 -1.42 7.85 0.99
N PRO A 49 -1.62 8.13 -0.31
CA PRO A 49 -1.50 9.50 -0.79
C PRO A 49 -2.48 10.34 0.01
N GLU A 50 -2.01 11.49 0.50
CA GLU A 50 -2.83 12.46 1.21
C GLU A 50 -4.12 12.63 0.39
N GLN A 51 -5.26 12.17 0.94
CA GLN A 51 -6.54 12.11 0.23
C GLN A 51 -7.09 13.54 0.06
N THR A 52 -6.45 14.32 -0.79
CA THR A 52 -6.68 15.76 -0.98
C THR A 52 -7.56 16.04 -2.20
N GLY A 53 -8.04 15.00 -2.90
CA GLY A 53 -8.85 15.12 -4.11
C GLY A 53 -10.23 14.47 -4.02
N GLY A 54 -11.22 15.12 -4.66
CA GLY A 54 -12.59 14.61 -4.81
C GLY A 54 -13.44 14.73 -3.54
N LEU A 55 -14.29 13.74 -3.28
CA LEU A 55 -15.19 13.68 -2.12
C LEU A 55 -14.46 13.70 -0.75
N ALA A 56 -13.12 13.55 -0.76
CA ALA A 56 -12.28 13.63 0.43
C ALA A 56 -11.78 15.05 0.74
N SER A 57 -11.83 15.98 -0.23
CA SER A 57 -11.37 17.36 -0.07
C SER A 57 -12.25 18.17 0.89
N ASN A 58 -13.55 17.87 0.93
CA ASN A 58 -14.49 18.52 1.84
C ASN A 58 -14.81 17.58 3.01
N PRO A 59 -14.50 17.95 4.26
CA PRO A 59 -14.79 17.10 5.41
C PRO A 59 -16.28 16.80 5.55
N ASN A 60 -17.16 17.72 5.10
CA ASN A 60 -18.61 17.57 5.13
C ASN A 60 -19.17 16.59 4.08
N GLU A 61 -18.39 16.20 3.07
CA GLU A 61 -18.83 15.33 1.97
C GLU A 61 -18.30 13.89 2.11
N ARG A 62 -17.59 13.58 3.21
CA ARG A 62 -17.07 12.22 3.44
C ARG A 62 -18.22 11.26 3.74
N ALA A 63 -18.06 10.00 3.34
CA ALA A 63 -19.07 8.94 3.45
C ALA A 63 -19.68 8.75 4.85
N PHE A 64 -18.94 9.10 5.91
CA PHE A 64 -19.38 8.94 7.31
C PHE A 64 -19.77 10.26 7.99
N HIS A 65 -19.76 11.39 7.26
CA HIS A 65 -20.23 12.69 7.76
C HIS A 65 -21.57 13.11 7.15
N ALA A 66 -22.14 12.30 6.25
CA ALA A 66 -23.53 12.45 5.86
C ALA A 66 -24.40 12.31 7.12
N ARG A 67 -25.43 13.15 7.23
CA ARG A 67 -26.42 13.07 8.32
C ARG A 67 -27.13 11.72 8.28
N ASP A 68 -28.00 11.47 9.26
CA ASP A 68 -28.96 10.36 9.19
C ASP A 68 -29.63 10.27 7.81
N PRO A 69 -30.08 9.08 7.38
CA PRO A 69 -30.77 8.91 6.10
C PRO A 69 -31.85 9.97 5.91
N HIS A 70 -31.67 10.84 4.92
CA HIS A 70 -32.60 11.93 4.68
C HIS A 70 -33.93 11.38 4.15
N ILE A 71 -34.99 11.54 4.94
CA ILE A 71 -36.36 11.23 4.52
C ILE A 71 -36.95 12.51 3.88
N PRO A 72 -37.28 12.50 2.58
CA PRO A 72 -37.84 13.67 1.91
C PRO A 72 -39.16 14.14 2.53
N THR A 73 -39.40 15.46 2.50
CA THR A 73 -40.68 16.04 2.92
C THR A 73 -41.78 15.69 1.91
N THR A 74 -43.05 15.81 2.32
CA THR A 74 -44.21 15.52 1.46
C THR A 74 -44.23 16.36 0.18
N GLU A 75 -43.75 17.61 0.25
CA GLU A 75 -43.65 18.53 -0.90
C GLU A 75 -42.60 18.06 -1.91
N VAL A 76 -41.45 17.58 -1.43
CA VAL A 76 -40.40 17.01 -2.29
C VAL A 76 -40.91 15.73 -2.93
N MET A 77 -41.55 14.85 -2.16
CA MET A 77 -42.12 13.61 -2.70
C MET A 77 -43.16 13.84 -3.80
N ALA A 78 -44.02 14.85 -3.65
CA ALA A 78 -45.05 15.17 -4.64
C ALA A 78 -44.48 15.79 -5.93
N SER A 79 -43.29 16.39 -5.85
CA SER A 79 -42.60 17.01 -6.99
C SER A 79 -41.78 16.00 -7.80
N LEU A 80 -41.58 14.78 -7.28
CA LEU A 80 -40.87 13.72 -7.98
C LEU A 80 -41.79 13.07 -9.02
N GLU A 81 -41.23 12.78 -10.20
CA GLU A 81 -41.93 12.01 -11.23
C GLU A 81 -42.18 10.57 -10.76
N GLN A 82 -43.23 9.95 -11.30
CA GLN A 82 -43.51 8.54 -11.01
C GLN A 82 -42.41 7.65 -11.61
N PRO A 83 -42.05 6.56 -10.94
CA PRO A 83 -41.07 5.62 -11.49
C PRO A 83 -41.59 5.02 -12.79
N ALA A 84 -40.74 5.00 -13.82
CA ALA A 84 -41.05 4.38 -15.09
C ALA A 84 -41.30 2.88 -14.93
N THR A 85 -42.13 2.33 -15.81
CA THR A 85 -42.41 0.89 -15.85
C THR A 85 -41.20 0.10 -16.35
N ARG A 86 -41.16 -1.20 -16.07
CA ARG A 86 -40.04 -2.08 -16.47
C ARG A 86 -39.83 -2.09 -17.99
N GLU A 87 -40.91 -2.06 -18.76
CA GLU A 87 -40.89 -2.09 -20.22
C GLU A 87 -40.32 -0.77 -20.80
N GLU A 88 -40.74 0.37 -20.25
CA GLU A 88 -40.21 1.69 -20.64
C GLU A 88 -38.71 1.82 -20.36
N LEU A 89 -38.25 1.31 -19.21
CA LEU A 89 -36.82 1.30 -18.87
C LEU A 89 -36.00 0.46 -19.86
N GLN A 90 -36.52 -0.68 -20.30
CA GLN A 90 -35.86 -1.54 -21.30
C GLN A 90 -35.77 -0.85 -22.67
N ALA A 91 -36.86 -0.21 -23.12
CA ALA A 91 -36.88 0.53 -24.37
C ALA A 91 -35.86 1.68 -24.36
N ARG A 92 -35.83 2.48 -23.29
CA ARG A 92 -34.87 3.58 -23.12
C ARG A 92 -33.42 3.09 -23.08
N GLN A 93 -33.18 1.95 -22.44
CA GLN A 93 -31.85 1.33 -22.42
C GLN A 93 -31.42 0.94 -23.85
N ALA A 94 -32.31 0.34 -24.64
CA ALA A 94 -32.01 0.00 -26.04
C ALA A 94 -31.76 1.23 -26.90
N GLU A 95 -32.49 2.34 -26.67
CA GLU A 95 -32.27 3.61 -27.36
C GLU A 95 -30.92 4.25 -27.04
N LEU A 96 -30.48 4.20 -25.77
CA LEU A 96 -29.20 4.74 -25.34
C LEU A 96 -27.98 3.96 -25.85
N ASN A 97 -28.14 2.68 -26.16
CA ASN A 97 -27.07 1.82 -26.69
C ASN A 97 -27.06 1.74 -28.22
N LYS A 98 -27.70 2.69 -28.91
CA LYS A 98 -27.56 2.88 -30.36
C LYS A 98 -26.26 3.59 -30.68
#